data_AF-A0AAN5I4J1-F1
#
_entry.id   AF-A0AAN5I4J1-F1
#
_cell.length_a   1.000
_cell.length_b   1.000
_cell.length_c   1.000
_cell.angle_alpha   90.00
_cell.angle_beta   90.00
_cell.angle_gamma   90.00
#
_symmetry.space_group_name_H-M   'P 1'
#
loop_
_entity.id
_entity.type
_entity.pdbx_description
1 polymer ?
#
loop_
_entity_poly.entity_id
_entity_poly.type
_entity_poly.pdbx_seq_one_letter_code
_entity_poly.pdbx_strand_id
1 'polypeptide(L)'
;KVGFLLPIVGLVGAATYSAPYCDCRVDKLGIPYTWKYDNIWLDIVFILDTSQAMGKTALEDAVGLIESLNDVLVTDPKEPFYSRVGVISMADSAKVIYNLNMTSGDQVHGKAEITDTLEIEVLVAFEAALNMFNDGLKTRPDRVKARQVIYYLTDSDPKNNLNGINQFKASKGVIVVNNFLQEGEVEQPGLKALASDGYYFSNDNYGLALQAFCKANCFCQSDKDAYGGSDPAIKASGGCYHPAPVGVPYSKAKQTCVNQGGMLAAIHDMGKARFMQQLMNKARTDYVWIGFDKTDDGQWRWSDQSRDFYTNWGMYEPKRSDVAKCAFMDGTTDALKWAATNCQAGLPYICQYTPCSVGNKNC
;
A
#
# COMPACT_ATOMS: atom_id res chain seq x y z
N LYS A 1 -14.48 25.67 -53.47
CA LYS A 1 -14.92 25.06 -52.20
C LYS A 1 -13.91 23.99 -51.83
N VAL A 2 -12.91 24.38 -51.03
CA VAL A 2 -11.88 23.47 -50.51
C VAL A 2 -12.46 22.83 -49.25
N GLY A 3 -12.53 21.51 -49.21
CA GLY A 3 -12.96 20.74 -48.05
C GLY A 3 -11.85 19.78 -47.66
N PHE A 4 -11.05 20.17 -46.67
CA PHE A 4 -10.11 19.28 -45.98
C PHE A 4 -10.91 18.36 -45.05
N LEU A 5 -10.81 17.05 -45.25
CA LEU A 5 -11.20 16.05 -44.26
C LEU A 5 -9.93 15.63 -43.51
N LEU A 6 -9.80 16.11 -42.27
CA LEU A 6 -8.82 15.61 -41.31
C LEU A 6 -9.30 14.25 -40.77
N PRO A 7 -8.43 13.24 -40.64
CA PRO A 7 -8.75 12.06 -39.86
C PRO A 7 -8.74 12.44 -38.37
N ILE A 8 -9.81 12.05 -37.67
CA ILE A 8 -9.92 12.15 -36.22
C ILE A 8 -8.84 11.26 -35.61
N VAL A 9 -7.78 11.88 -35.09
CA VAL A 9 -6.84 11.24 -34.18
C VAL A 9 -7.59 11.05 -32.87
N GLY A 10 -8.20 9.88 -32.70
CA GLY A 10 -8.62 9.44 -31.39
C GLY A 10 -7.38 9.32 -30.52
N LEU A 11 -7.26 10.19 -29.51
CA LEU A 11 -6.39 9.92 -28.38
C LEU A 11 -6.86 8.59 -27.78
N VAL A 12 -6.15 7.52 -28.11
CA VAL A 12 -6.14 6.32 -27.28
C VAL A 12 -5.51 6.75 -25.98
N GLY A 13 -6.36 7.13 -25.02
CA GLY A 13 -5.94 7.26 -23.63
C GLY A 13 -5.23 5.95 -23.28
N ALA A 14 -4.00 6.07 -22.81
CA ALA A 14 -3.27 4.92 -22.29
C ALA A 14 -4.22 4.18 -21.35
N ALA A 15 -4.56 2.94 -21.70
CA ALA A 15 -5.24 2.06 -20.79
C ALA A 15 -4.26 1.83 -19.64
N THR A 16 -4.34 2.68 -18.61
CA THR A 16 -3.72 2.42 -17.33
C THR A 16 -4.40 1.16 -16.84
N TYR A 17 -3.67 0.04 -16.91
CA TYR A 17 -4.13 -1.24 -16.37
C TYR A 17 -4.58 -0.95 -14.94
N SER A 18 -5.89 -0.93 -14.68
CA SER A 18 -6.41 -0.62 -13.36
C SER A 18 -5.84 -1.69 -12.43
N ALA A 19 -5.05 -1.27 -11.45
CA ALA A 19 -4.41 -2.22 -10.56
C ALA A 19 -5.49 -3.14 -9.95
N PRO A 20 -5.36 -4.46 -10.06
CA PRO A 20 -6.45 -5.39 -9.77
C PRO A 20 -6.78 -5.47 -8.27
N TYR A 21 -5.91 -4.92 -7.42
CA TYR A 21 -6.07 -4.93 -5.96
C TYR A 21 -6.07 -3.51 -5.41
N CYS A 22 -6.62 -3.38 -4.19
CA CYS A 22 -6.52 -2.16 -3.38
C CYS A 22 -7.14 -0.91 -4.03
N ASP A 23 -8.35 -1.05 -4.57
CA ASP A 23 -9.12 0.11 -5.06
C ASP A 23 -9.57 0.98 -3.88
N CYS A 24 -8.86 2.09 -3.68
CA CYS A 24 -9.15 3.07 -2.64
C CYS A 24 -9.69 4.39 -3.22
N ARG A 25 -10.27 4.36 -4.43
CA ARG A 25 -10.87 5.56 -5.02
C ARG A 25 -12.06 6.05 -4.20
N VAL A 26 -12.19 7.37 -4.12
CA VAL A 26 -13.34 8.08 -3.55
C VAL A 26 -13.88 9.06 -4.59
N ASP A 27 -15.17 9.34 -4.55
CA ASP A 27 -15.79 10.34 -5.41
C ASP A 27 -15.47 11.77 -4.94
N LYS A 28 -16.05 12.77 -5.61
CA LYS A 28 -15.83 14.19 -5.29
C LYS A 28 -16.34 14.60 -3.91
N LEU A 29 -17.20 13.79 -3.29
CA LEU A 29 -17.74 14.01 -1.95
C LEU A 29 -17.00 13.17 -0.89
N GLY A 30 -15.93 12.45 -1.27
CA GLY A 30 -15.18 11.58 -0.37
C GLY A 30 -15.83 10.21 -0.15
N ILE A 31 -16.84 9.83 -0.94
CA ILE A 31 -17.55 8.55 -0.80
C ILE A 31 -16.80 7.46 -1.58
N PRO A 32 -16.46 6.30 -0.96
CA PRO A 32 -15.83 5.16 -1.59
C PRO A 32 -16.64 4.59 -2.75
N TYR A 33 -15.96 4.21 -3.83
CA TYR A 33 -16.60 3.52 -4.95
C TYR A 33 -16.89 2.05 -4.66
N THR A 34 -15.90 1.32 -4.14
CA THR A 34 -15.91 -0.15 -4.08
C THR A 34 -15.55 -0.71 -2.69
N TRP A 35 -15.14 0.15 -1.76
CA TRP A 35 -14.69 -0.23 -0.42
C TRP A 35 -15.58 0.42 0.66
N LYS A 36 -15.42 0.00 1.91
CA LYS A 36 -16.19 0.54 3.05
C LYS A 36 -15.26 0.98 4.17
N TYR A 37 -15.59 2.09 4.83
CA TYR A 37 -14.79 2.67 5.92
C TYR A 37 -14.69 1.74 7.13
N ASP A 38 -15.78 1.02 7.42
CA ASP A 38 -15.88 0.05 8.53
C ASP A 38 -14.99 -1.19 8.37
N ASN A 39 -14.32 -1.33 7.22
CA ASN A 39 -13.37 -2.39 6.96
C ASN A 39 -11.90 -1.96 7.16
N ILE A 40 -11.64 -0.72 7.56
CA ILE A 40 -10.31 -0.23 7.93
C ILE A 40 -9.91 -0.84 9.28
N TRP A 41 -8.70 -1.39 9.35
CA TRP A 41 -8.12 -1.97 10.57
C TRP A 41 -6.67 -1.54 10.70
N LEU A 42 -6.43 -0.49 11.47
CA LEU A 42 -5.13 0.15 11.64
C LEU A 42 -4.86 0.45 13.12
N ASP A 43 -3.59 0.61 13.48
CA ASP A 43 -3.24 1.37 14.68
C ASP A 43 -2.87 2.78 14.23
N ILE A 44 -3.69 3.76 14.59
CA ILE A 44 -3.55 5.15 14.15
C ILE A 44 -3.18 6.00 15.35
N VAL A 45 -2.12 6.80 15.23
CA VAL A 45 -1.77 7.83 16.20
C VAL A 45 -1.82 9.18 15.50
N PHE A 46 -2.76 10.01 15.91
CA PHE A 46 -2.80 11.42 15.53
C PHE A 46 -1.81 12.20 16.40
N ILE A 47 -0.92 12.94 15.75
CA ILE A 47 -0.08 13.95 16.39
C ILE A 47 -0.66 15.29 15.98
N LEU A 48 -1.18 16.03 16.95
CA LEU A 48 -1.80 17.32 16.80
C LEU A 48 -0.84 18.41 17.27
N ASP A 49 -0.40 19.26 16.36
CA ASP A 49 0.37 20.46 16.68
C ASP A 49 -0.50 21.45 17.45
N THR A 50 -0.01 21.88 18.62
CA THR A 50 -0.66 22.89 19.49
C THR A 50 0.27 24.06 19.77
N SER A 51 1.27 24.27 18.91
CA SER A 51 2.13 25.45 18.90
C SER A 51 1.42 26.65 18.28
N GLN A 52 2.03 27.84 18.39
CA GLN A 52 1.53 29.06 17.77
C GLN A 52 1.50 28.96 16.24
N ALA A 53 2.40 28.19 15.61
CA ALA A 53 2.43 28.00 14.16
C ALA A 53 1.11 27.42 13.63
N MET A 54 0.54 26.42 14.32
CA MET A 54 -0.73 25.81 13.92
C MET A 54 -1.89 26.82 13.85
N GLY A 55 -1.91 27.82 14.73
CA GLY A 55 -3.01 28.76 14.84
C GLY A 55 -4.32 28.14 15.35
N LYS A 56 -5.23 28.98 15.88
CA LYS A 56 -6.47 28.50 16.52
C LYS A 56 -7.44 27.84 15.55
N THR A 57 -7.67 28.47 14.40
CA THR A 57 -8.62 27.96 13.40
C THR A 57 -8.16 26.62 12.84
N ALA A 58 -6.89 26.49 12.47
CA ALA A 58 -6.36 25.25 11.94
C ALA A 58 -6.33 24.13 12.99
N LEU A 59 -6.08 24.46 14.27
CA LEU A 59 -6.26 23.52 15.37
C LEU A 59 -7.71 23.02 15.49
N GLU A 60 -8.70 23.91 15.41
CA GLU A 60 -10.12 23.53 15.44
C GLU A 60 -10.50 22.62 14.27
N ASP A 61 -10.03 22.93 13.06
CA ASP A 61 -10.24 22.11 11.86
C ASP A 61 -9.59 20.72 12.00
N ALA A 62 -8.36 20.66 12.53
CA ALA A 62 -7.64 19.42 12.76
C ALA A 62 -8.32 18.54 13.82
N VAL A 63 -8.83 19.15 14.90
CA VAL A 63 -9.63 18.46 15.93
C VAL A 63 -10.90 17.89 15.31
N GLY A 64 -11.64 18.70 14.55
CA GLY A 64 -12.86 18.26 13.87
C GLY A 64 -12.62 17.12 12.88
N LEU A 65 -11.47 17.13 12.20
CA LEU A 65 -11.04 16.04 11.32
C LEU A 65 -10.82 14.73 12.10
N ILE A 66 -10.10 14.77 13.23
CA ILE A 66 -9.84 13.58 14.06
C ILE A 66 -11.15 12.95 14.52
N GLU A 67 -12.06 13.77 15.08
CA GLU A 67 -13.35 13.30 15.59
C GLU A 67 -14.22 12.71 14.48
N SER A 68 -14.31 13.40 13.33
CA SER A 68 -15.06 12.92 12.17
C SER A 68 -14.53 11.58 11.65
N LEU A 69 -13.21 11.42 11.57
CA LEU A 69 -12.58 10.16 11.14
C LEU A 69 -12.84 9.04 12.15
N ASN A 70 -12.72 9.33 13.43
CA ASN A 70 -12.93 8.34 14.48
C ASN A 70 -14.37 7.80 14.50
N ASP A 71 -15.36 8.63 14.20
CA ASP A 71 -16.78 8.22 14.19
C ASP A 71 -17.16 7.23 13.08
N VAL A 72 -16.35 7.13 12.02
CA VAL A 72 -16.59 6.13 10.95
C VAL A 72 -15.70 4.90 11.04
N LEU A 73 -14.67 4.94 11.89
CA LEU A 73 -13.82 3.80 12.14
C LEU A 73 -14.48 2.85 13.14
N VAL A 74 -14.39 1.55 12.86
CA VAL A 74 -14.74 0.53 13.86
C VAL A 74 -13.64 0.51 14.92
N THR A 75 -13.96 0.93 16.14
CA THR A 75 -13.00 1.03 17.27
C THR A 75 -13.32 0.08 18.43
N ASP A 76 -14.41 -0.67 18.37
CA ASP A 76 -14.75 -1.68 19.38
C ASP A 76 -13.78 -2.89 19.28
N PRO A 77 -12.98 -3.18 20.32
CA PRO A 77 -12.05 -4.31 20.30
C PRO A 77 -12.72 -5.69 20.31
N LYS A 78 -14.05 -5.76 20.44
CA LYS A 78 -14.84 -7.01 20.30
C LYS A 78 -15.11 -7.36 18.84
N GLU A 79 -15.02 -6.41 17.93
CA GLU A 79 -15.20 -6.65 16.50
C GLU A 79 -14.00 -7.45 15.94
N PRO A 80 -14.22 -8.34 14.97
CA PRO A 80 -13.16 -9.18 14.43
C PRO A 80 -12.07 -8.34 13.72
N PHE A 81 -12.45 -7.18 13.19
CA PHE A 81 -11.55 -6.22 12.59
C PHE A 81 -11.91 -4.82 13.08
N TYR A 82 -10.95 -4.18 13.74
CA TYR A 82 -11.12 -2.85 14.30
C TYR A 82 -9.81 -2.07 14.20
N SER A 83 -9.92 -0.76 14.33
CA SER A 83 -8.82 0.18 14.44
C SER A 83 -8.65 0.65 15.88
N ARG A 84 -7.41 0.94 16.27
CA ARG A 84 -7.10 1.60 17.54
C ARG A 84 -6.66 3.02 17.24
N VAL A 85 -7.21 3.99 17.96
CA VAL A 85 -6.93 5.41 17.74
C VAL A 85 -6.31 6.02 18.99
N GLY A 86 -5.10 6.56 18.82
CA GLY A 86 -4.39 7.36 19.80
C GLY A 86 -4.30 8.81 19.34
N VAL A 87 -4.24 9.73 20.30
CA VAL A 87 -4.15 11.16 20.03
C VAL A 87 -3.14 11.78 21.00
N ILE A 88 -2.19 12.51 20.43
CA ILE A 88 -1.16 13.26 21.15
C ILE A 88 -1.33 14.72 20.75
N SER A 89 -1.47 15.62 21.72
CA SER A 89 -1.23 17.05 21.50
C SER A 89 0.22 17.36 21.78
N MET A 90 0.89 18.06 20.87
CA MET A 90 2.30 18.40 20.98
C MET A 90 2.49 19.91 21.04
N ALA A 91 3.27 20.38 22.01
CA ALA A 91 3.72 21.77 22.14
C ALA A 91 5.21 21.78 22.53
N ASP A 92 5.53 22.22 23.75
CA ASP A 92 6.85 22.02 24.37
C ASP A 92 7.11 20.55 24.73
N SER A 93 6.03 19.81 25.01
CA SER A 93 6.03 18.42 25.43
C SER A 93 4.85 17.65 24.81
N ALA A 94 5.00 16.33 24.71
CA ALA A 94 3.94 15.47 24.21
C ALA A 94 2.94 15.13 25.32
N LYS A 95 1.68 15.52 25.14
CA LYS A 95 0.57 15.18 26.03
C LYS A 95 -0.35 14.16 25.34
N VAL A 96 -0.45 12.98 25.95
CA VAL A 96 -1.34 11.91 25.46
C VAL A 96 -2.78 12.24 25.87
N ILE A 97 -3.65 12.42 24.88
CA ILE A 97 -5.10 12.59 25.07
C ILE A 97 -5.77 11.22 25.08
N TYR A 98 -5.42 10.36 24.11
CA TYR A 98 -5.87 8.97 24.00
C TYR A 98 -4.69 8.06 23.70
N ASN A 99 -4.63 6.89 24.35
CA ASN A 99 -3.58 5.91 24.21
C ASN A 99 -4.10 4.66 23.49
N LEU A 100 -4.28 4.77 22.16
CA LEU A 100 -4.82 3.70 21.31
C LEU A 100 -6.18 3.15 21.78
N ASN A 101 -6.98 4.00 22.42
CA ASN A 101 -8.23 3.65 23.09
C ASN A 101 -9.36 4.67 22.85
N MET A 102 -9.20 5.60 21.89
CA MET A 102 -10.30 6.47 21.47
C MET A 102 -11.37 5.63 20.75
N THR A 103 -12.63 5.91 21.04
CA THR A 103 -13.82 5.22 20.51
C THR A 103 -14.83 6.21 19.94
N SER A 104 -15.80 5.76 19.14
CA SER A 104 -16.80 6.67 18.56
C SER A 104 -17.56 7.44 19.64
N GLY A 105 -17.80 8.73 19.40
CA GLY A 105 -18.38 9.67 20.37
C GLY A 105 -17.40 10.30 21.36
N ASP A 106 -16.17 9.79 21.47
CA ASP A 106 -15.12 10.47 22.24
C ASP A 106 -14.73 11.81 21.61
N GLN A 107 -14.43 12.79 22.44
CA GLN A 107 -14.11 14.16 22.01
C GLN A 107 -12.65 14.50 22.31
N VAL A 108 -11.99 15.14 21.35
CA VAL A 108 -10.68 15.81 21.46
C VAL A 108 -10.88 17.30 21.71
N HIS A 109 -11.99 17.87 21.25
CA HIS A 109 -12.35 19.26 21.50
C HIS A 109 -12.29 19.60 22.99
N GLY A 110 -11.69 20.74 23.33
CA GLY A 110 -11.46 21.17 24.71
C GLY A 110 -10.35 20.41 25.47
N LYS A 111 -9.65 19.46 24.85
CA LYS A 111 -8.50 18.75 25.45
C LYS A 111 -7.14 19.18 24.89
N ALA A 112 -7.16 19.87 23.74
CA ALA A 112 -6.03 20.49 23.07
C ALA A 112 -6.28 21.99 22.90
N GLU A 113 -5.28 22.82 23.20
CA GLU A 113 -5.34 24.27 23.10
C GLU A 113 -4.00 24.82 22.64
N ILE A 114 -4.01 25.95 21.92
CA ILE A 114 -2.78 26.62 21.48
C ILE A 114 -1.99 27.08 22.70
N THR A 115 -0.70 26.75 22.70
CA THR A 115 0.25 27.10 23.74
C THR A 115 1.13 28.27 23.31
N ASP A 116 1.97 28.76 24.23
CA ASP A 116 2.94 29.82 23.94
C ASP A 116 4.20 29.32 23.19
N THR A 117 4.29 28.01 22.93
CA THR A 117 5.37 27.41 22.16
C THR A 117 5.27 27.85 20.70
N LEU A 118 6.36 28.38 20.12
CA LEU A 118 6.36 28.88 18.73
C LEU A 118 6.11 27.76 17.71
N GLU A 119 6.87 26.67 17.82
CA GLU A 119 6.83 25.50 16.94
C GLU A 119 7.18 24.25 17.74
N ILE A 120 6.69 23.08 17.31
CA ILE A 120 6.96 21.82 18.01
C ILE A 120 8.27 21.16 17.60
N GLU A 121 8.86 20.41 18.54
CA GLU A 121 9.97 19.51 18.25
C GLU A 121 9.47 18.19 17.63
N VAL A 122 9.51 18.11 16.30
CA VAL A 122 8.97 16.98 15.50
C VAL A 122 9.50 15.62 15.99
N LEU A 123 10.78 15.52 16.34
CA LEU A 123 11.35 14.26 16.81
C LEU A 123 10.72 13.76 18.12
N VAL A 124 10.46 14.66 19.06
CA VAL A 124 9.84 14.33 20.34
C VAL A 124 8.40 13.86 20.13
N ALA A 125 7.67 14.51 19.22
CA ALA A 125 6.31 14.14 18.85
C ALA A 125 6.24 12.71 18.28
N PHE A 126 7.15 12.39 17.36
CA PHE A 126 7.24 11.06 16.75
C PHE A 126 7.70 9.99 17.74
N GLU A 127 8.65 10.31 18.62
CA GLU A 127 9.07 9.38 19.68
C GLU A 127 7.89 9.01 20.59
N ALA A 128 7.06 9.99 20.97
CA ALA A 128 5.86 9.73 21.76
C ALA A 128 4.87 8.80 21.03
N ALA A 129 4.67 8.98 19.72
CA ALA A 129 3.83 8.08 18.92
C ALA A 129 4.41 6.66 18.82
N LEU A 130 5.72 6.52 18.60
CA LEU A 130 6.38 5.21 18.55
C LEU A 130 6.30 4.48 19.90
N ASN A 131 6.48 5.20 21.01
CA ASN A 131 6.31 4.65 22.35
C ASN A 131 4.87 4.16 22.57
N MET A 132 3.87 4.94 22.12
CA MET A 132 2.46 4.54 22.18
C MET A 132 2.19 3.22 21.44
N PHE A 133 2.74 3.05 20.23
CA PHE A 133 2.64 1.79 19.49
C PHE A 133 3.30 0.62 20.22
N ASN A 134 4.51 0.83 20.74
CA ASN A 134 5.26 -0.19 21.46
C ASN A 134 4.51 -0.65 22.72
N ASP A 135 3.95 0.28 23.49
CA ASP A 135 3.13 -0.03 24.66
C ASP A 135 1.81 -0.72 24.27
N GLY A 136 1.20 -0.28 23.17
CA GLY A 136 0.02 -0.93 22.59
C GLY A 136 0.28 -2.39 22.17
N LEU A 137 1.49 -2.74 21.75
CA LEU A 137 1.86 -4.12 21.42
C LEU A 137 2.15 -4.97 22.67
N LYS A 138 2.61 -4.37 23.77
CA LYS A 138 2.76 -5.09 25.06
C LYS A 138 1.39 -5.58 25.58
N THR A 139 0.35 -4.78 25.38
CA THR A 139 -1.02 -5.12 25.82
C THR A 139 -1.80 -5.95 24.81
N ARG A 140 -1.52 -5.78 23.50
CA ARG A 140 -2.15 -6.53 22.39
C ARG A 140 -1.11 -7.09 21.43
N PRO A 141 -0.40 -8.17 21.80
CA PRO A 141 0.63 -8.78 20.94
C PRO A 141 0.07 -9.32 19.61
N ASP A 142 -1.23 -9.65 19.56
CA ASP A 142 -1.96 -10.08 18.37
C ASP A 142 -1.96 -9.01 17.26
N ARG A 143 -1.78 -7.73 17.63
CA ARG A 143 -1.76 -6.58 16.71
C ARG A 143 -0.42 -6.37 16.01
N VAL A 144 0.58 -7.24 16.18
CA VAL A 144 1.90 -7.11 15.52
C VAL A 144 1.82 -7.03 13.98
N LYS A 145 0.73 -7.54 13.39
CA LYS A 145 0.48 -7.49 11.95
C LYS A 145 -0.35 -6.27 11.51
N ALA A 146 -0.97 -5.55 12.45
CA ALA A 146 -1.70 -4.34 12.15
C ALA A 146 -0.74 -3.25 11.67
N ARG A 147 -1.14 -2.54 10.63
CA ARG A 147 -0.34 -1.44 10.10
C ARG A 147 -0.43 -0.25 11.06
N GLN A 148 0.74 0.29 11.40
CA GLN A 148 0.87 1.48 12.23
C GLN A 148 0.90 2.72 11.33
N VAL A 149 0.07 3.71 11.66
CA VAL A 149 -0.08 4.96 10.92
C VAL A 149 0.10 6.12 11.88
N ILE A 150 1.08 6.97 11.61
CA ILE A 150 1.19 8.29 12.25
C ILE A 150 0.50 9.29 11.33
N TYR A 151 -0.54 9.95 11.82
CA TYR A 151 -1.19 11.04 11.12
C TYR A 151 -0.77 12.35 11.78
N TYR A 152 0.11 13.08 11.11
CA TYR A 152 0.72 14.29 11.59
C TYR A 152 -0.03 15.51 11.05
N LEU A 153 -0.69 16.24 11.96
CA LEU A 153 -1.48 17.44 11.70
C LEU A 153 -0.67 18.62 12.24
N THR A 154 -0.04 19.40 11.35
CA THR A 154 0.95 20.40 11.77
C THR A 154 1.11 21.52 10.76
N ASP A 155 1.76 22.60 11.19
CA ASP A 155 2.40 23.60 10.34
C ASP A 155 3.91 23.77 10.70
N SER A 156 4.42 22.99 11.66
CA SER A 156 5.82 23.05 12.12
C SER A 156 6.75 22.17 11.27
N ASP A 157 7.71 22.78 10.58
CA ASP A 157 8.67 22.06 9.74
C ASP A 157 9.77 21.36 10.57
N PRO A 158 10.14 20.11 10.24
CA PRO A 158 11.25 19.44 10.91
C PRO A 158 12.60 20.13 10.67
N LYS A 159 13.15 20.74 11.74
CA LYS A 159 14.48 21.37 11.73
C LYS A 159 15.65 20.38 11.86
N ASN A 160 15.36 19.12 12.21
CA ASN A 160 16.35 18.13 12.66
C ASN A 160 16.45 16.90 11.73
N ASN A 161 17.48 16.08 11.96
CA ASN A 161 17.71 14.82 11.24
C ASN A 161 16.57 13.80 11.46
N LEU A 162 15.93 13.38 10.38
CA LEU A 162 14.76 12.49 10.35
C LEU A 162 15.09 10.98 10.34
N ASN A 163 16.31 10.58 10.68
CA ASN A 163 16.76 9.17 10.57
C ASN A 163 15.86 8.16 11.30
N GLY A 164 15.42 8.44 12.53
CA GLY A 164 14.50 7.54 13.26
C GLY A 164 13.13 7.41 12.59
N ILE A 165 12.66 8.49 11.98
CA ILE A 165 11.38 8.55 11.27
C ILE A 165 11.48 7.81 9.92
N ASN A 166 12.63 7.88 9.25
CA ASN A 166 12.92 7.10 8.05
C ASN A 166 12.93 5.59 8.32
N GLN A 167 13.40 5.16 9.50
CA GLN A 167 13.32 3.75 9.92
C GLN A 167 11.88 3.29 10.14
N PHE A 168 10.99 4.14 10.67
CA PHE A 168 9.57 3.82 10.78
C PHE A 168 8.94 3.58 9.40
N LYS A 169 9.19 4.47 8.43
CA LYS A 169 8.75 4.28 7.03
C LYS A 169 9.29 2.99 6.41
N ALA A 170 10.55 2.65 6.70
CA ALA A 170 11.18 1.41 6.21
C ALA A 170 10.62 0.13 6.86
N SER A 171 10.18 0.21 8.12
CA SER A 171 9.71 -0.92 8.93
C SER A 171 8.21 -1.20 8.82
N LYS A 172 7.56 -0.66 7.76
CA LYS A 172 6.13 -0.75 7.43
C LYS A 172 5.25 0.34 8.03
N GLY A 173 5.78 1.26 8.83
CA GLY A 173 5.01 2.42 9.25
C GLY A 173 4.55 3.28 8.06
N VAL A 174 3.39 3.93 8.20
CA VAL A 174 2.93 4.97 7.27
C VAL A 174 2.88 6.29 8.02
N ILE A 175 3.41 7.33 7.40
CA ILE A 175 3.33 8.70 7.90
C ILE A 175 2.48 9.48 6.93
N VAL A 176 1.32 9.89 7.41
CA VAL A 176 0.44 10.85 6.75
C VAL A 176 0.77 12.22 7.29
N VAL A 177 1.03 13.18 6.42
CA VAL A 177 1.24 14.58 6.81
C VAL A 177 0.13 15.40 6.19
N ASN A 178 -0.65 16.09 7.02
CA ASN A 178 -1.57 17.12 6.58
C ASN A 178 -1.04 18.46 7.08
N ASN A 179 -0.52 19.25 6.15
CA ASN A 179 0.06 20.54 6.41
C ASN A 179 -1.03 21.62 6.44
N PHE A 180 -1.22 22.27 7.58
CA PHE A 180 -2.22 23.32 7.77
C PHE A 180 -1.63 24.70 7.47
N LEU A 181 -1.60 25.04 6.19
CA LEU A 181 -1.06 26.31 5.71
C LEU A 181 -2.03 27.46 5.97
N GLN A 182 -1.53 28.54 6.57
CA GLN A 182 -2.22 29.81 6.67
C GLN A 182 -2.25 30.55 5.31
N GLU A 183 -3.11 31.57 5.20
CA GLU A 183 -3.25 32.35 3.96
C GLU A 183 -1.93 33.05 3.60
N GLY A 184 -1.38 32.72 2.43
CA GLY A 184 -0.12 33.30 1.93
C GLY A 184 1.13 32.49 2.25
N GLU A 185 1.01 31.40 3.02
CA GLU A 185 2.12 30.49 3.27
C GLU A 185 2.38 29.54 2.09
N VAL A 186 3.63 29.07 2.00
CA VAL A 186 4.08 28.17 0.94
C VAL A 186 4.42 26.82 1.54
N GLU A 187 4.06 25.75 0.83
CA GLU A 187 4.40 24.38 1.23
C GLU A 187 5.90 24.22 1.53
N GLN A 188 6.17 23.65 2.70
CA GLN A 188 7.54 23.44 3.16
C GLN A 188 8.10 22.08 2.65
N PRO A 189 9.30 22.06 2.03
CA PRO A 189 9.89 20.82 1.52
C PRO A 189 10.16 19.74 2.58
N GLY A 190 10.44 20.15 3.84
CA GLY A 190 10.75 19.23 4.93
C GLY A 190 9.57 18.35 5.32
N LEU A 191 8.38 18.95 5.50
CA LEU A 191 7.12 18.22 5.74
C LEU A 191 6.77 17.24 4.61
N LYS A 192 7.03 17.62 3.35
CA LYS A 192 6.83 16.71 2.21
C LYS A 192 7.78 15.51 2.24
N ALA A 193 9.03 15.73 2.62
CA ALA A 193 10.02 14.65 2.78
C ALA A 193 9.74 13.76 3.99
N LEU A 194 9.07 14.30 5.01
CA LEU A 194 8.65 13.58 6.21
C LEU A 194 7.60 12.52 5.89
N ALA A 195 6.59 12.87 5.08
CA ALA A 195 5.53 11.98 4.66
C ALA A 195 6.04 10.69 4.00
N SER A 196 5.23 9.64 4.05
CA SER A 196 5.41 8.47 3.18
C SER A 196 5.03 8.84 1.75
N ASP A 197 5.62 8.17 0.75
CA ASP A 197 5.36 8.48 -0.66
C ASP A 197 3.85 8.44 -0.95
N GLY A 198 3.27 9.54 -1.43
CA GLY A 198 1.84 9.66 -1.72
C GLY A 198 0.91 9.89 -0.52
N TYR A 199 1.47 10.23 0.65
CA TYR A 199 0.74 10.53 1.90
C TYR A 199 0.97 11.97 2.42
N TYR A 200 1.31 12.89 1.53
CA TYR A 200 1.39 14.32 1.85
C TYR A 200 0.16 15.04 1.32
N PHE A 201 -0.38 15.90 2.17
CA PHE A 201 -1.65 16.60 2.03
C PHE A 201 -1.50 18.04 2.54
N SER A 202 -2.26 18.98 2.00
CA SER A 202 -2.23 20.38 2.44
C SER A 202 -3.64 20.95 2.56
N ASN A 203 -3.98 21.44 3.75
CA ASN A 203 -5.33 21.91 4.12
C ASN A 203 -6.43 20.91 3.73
N ASP A 204 -6.11 19.62 3.80
CA ASP A 204 -6.96 18.58 3.22
C ASP A 204 -8.08 18.17 4.16
N ASN A 205 -9.15 17.68 3.52
CA ASN A 205 -10.38 17.32 4.18
C ASN A 205 -10.48 15.82 4.51
N TYR A 206 -11.59 15.49 5.18
CA TYR A 206 -12.00 14.15 5.58
C TYR A 206 -11.90 13.06 4.50
N GLY A 207 -12.23 13.36 3.24
CA GLY A 207 -12.27 12.36 2.17
C GLY A 207 -10.89 11.81 1.80
N LEU A 208 -9.88 12.69 1.74
CA LEU A 208 -8.50 12.30 1.45
C LEU A 208 -7.84 11.57 2.62
N ALA A 209 -8.16 11.99 3.85
CA ALA A 209 -7.73 11.30 5.06
C ALA A 209 -8.24 9.85 5.11
N LEU A 210 -9.52 9.63 4.80
CA LEU A 210 -10.09 8.28 4.69
C LEU A 210 -9.46 7.46 3.58
N GLN A 211 -9.24 8.07 2.41
CA GLN A 211 -8.54 7.41 1.32
C GLN A 211 -7.13 6.99 1.76
N ALA A 212 -6.41 7.83 2.51
CA ALA A 212 -5.10 7.50 3.05
C ALA A 212 -5.16 6.26 3.96
N PHE A 213 -6.16 6.14 4.82
CA PHE A 213 -6.33 4.93 5.64
C PHE A 213 -6.63 3.67 4.81
N CYS A 214 -7.48 3.77 3.80
CA CYS A 214 -7.69 2.65 2.87
C CYS A 214 -6.38 2.23 2.20
N LYS A 215 -5.60 3.20 1.71
CA LYS A 215 -4.29 2.97 1.07
C LYS A 215 -3.30 2.32 2.04
N ALA A 216 -3.26 2.76 3.30
CA ALA A 216 -2.39 2.22 4.32
C ALA A 216 -2.74 0.76 4.67
N ASN A 217 -4.02 0.37 4.59
CA ASN A 217 -4.44 -1.03 4.71
C ASN A 217 -4.00 -1.92 3.53
N CYS A 218 -3.51 -1.36 2.43
CA CYS A 218 -3.02 -2.13 1.30
C CYS A 218 -1.53 -2.47 1.40
N PHE A 219 -1.22 -3.74 1.70
CA PHE A 219 0.18 -4.14 1.85
C PHE A 219 0.42 -5.66 1.76
N CYS A 220 1.70 -6.03 1.67
CA CYS A 220 2.15 -7.42 1.73
C CYS A 220 2.61 -7.83 3.13
N GLN A 221 2.40 -9.11 3.46
CA GLN A 221 3.05 -9.76 4.62
C GLN A 221 4.58 -9.63 4.53
N SER A 222 5.29 -9.73 5.66
CA SER A 222 6.73 -9.39 5.77
C SER A 222 7.66 -10.23 4.93
N ASP A 223 7.25 -11.44 4.59
CA ASP A 223 7.99 -12.38 3.75
C ASP A 223 7.76 -12.17 2.25
N LYS A 224 6.89 -11.24 1.85
CA LYS A 224 6.44 -11.05 0.46
C LYS A 224 6.87 -9.68 -0.07
N ASP A 225 7.34 -9.68 -1.31
CA ASP A 225 7.72 -8.50 -2.06
C ASP A 225 6.48 -7.91 -2.76
N ALA A 226 6.32 -6.59 -2.70
CA ALA A 226 5.16 -5.89 -3.25
C ALA A 226 5.41 -5.41 -4.68
N TYR A 227 4.42 -5.58 -5.55
CA TYR A 227 4.41 -4.96 -6.89
C TYR A 227 3.26 -3.95 -6.95
N GLY A 228 3.54 -2.75 -7.42
CA GLY A 228 2.60 -1.63 -7.44
C GLY A 228 2.45 -1.00 -8.81
N GLY A 229 1.36 -0.26 -9.00
CA GLY A 229 1.12 0.59 -10.16
C GLY A 229 1.74 1.99 -9.99
N SER A 230 1.09 2.99 -10.57
CA SER A 230 1.56 4.37 -10.57
C SER A 230 1.34 5.13 -9.26
N ASP A 231 0.43 4.66 -8.40
CA ASP A 231 0.18 5.29 -7.09
C ASP A 231 1.27 4.87 -6.10
N PRO A 232 2.17 5.79 -5.68
CA PRO A 232 3.28 5.45 -4.79
C PRO A 232 2.81 5.09 -3.37
N ALA A 233 1.59 5.49 -2.98
CA ALA A 233 1.02 5.18 -1.67
C ALA A 233 0.60 3.71 -1.55
N ILE A 234 0.40 3.01 -2.68
CA ILE A 234 -0.10 1.64 -2.75
C ILE A 234 0.89 0.73 -3.48
N LYS A 235 2.02 0.44 -2.79
CA LYS A 235 3.11 -0.39 -3.34
C LYS A 235 2.71 -1.84 -3.66
N ALA A 236 1.57 -2.31 -3.14
CA ALA A 236 1.06 -3.67 -3.33
C ALA A 236 -0.14 -3.76 -4.30
N SER A 237 -0.50 -2.67 -4.99
CA SER A 237 -1.68 -2.62 -5.86
C SER A 237 -1.67 -3.65 -7.02
N GLY A 238 -0.48 -4.09 -7.44
CA GLY A 238 -0.26 -5.15 -8.42
C GLY A 238 -0.02 -6.55 -7.84
N GLY A 239 -0.15 -6.72 -6.52
CA GLY A 239 -0.06 -8.01 -5.82
C GLY A 239 1.18 -8.17 -4.93
N CYS A 240 1.24 -9.29 -4.23
CA CYS A 240 2.36 -9.69 -3.37
C CYS A 240 3.02 -10.96 -3.90
N TYR A 241 4.34 -11.06 -3.80
CA TYR A 241 5.10 -12.13 -4.47
C TYR A 241 6.15 -12.73 -3.56
N HIS A 242 6.41 -14.03 -3.72
CA HIS A 242 7.47 -14.72 -2.99
C HIS A 242 8.18 -15.72 -3.90
N PRO A 243 9.51 -15.58 -4.12
CA PRO A 243 10.28 -16.53 -4.89
C PRO A 243 10.63 -17.78 -4.07
N ALA A 244 10.46 -18.95 -4.67
CA ALA A 244 10.86 -20.23 -4.13
C ALA A 244 12.02 -20.78 -5.00
N PRO A 245 13.27 -20.79 -4.49
CA PRO A 245 14.45 -21.19 -5.27
C PRO A 245 14.54 -22.70 -5.49
N VAL A 246 13.67 -23.50 -4.87
CA VAL A 246 13.71 -24.97 -4.97
C VAL A 246 13.09 -25.43 -6.28
N GLY A 247 13.85 -26.18 -7.06
CA GLY A 247 13.39 -26.81 -8.29
C GLY A 247 12.38 -27.93 -8.04
N VAL A 248 11.14 -27.76 -8.51
CA VAL A 248 10.09 -28.78 -8.39
C VAL A 248 9.27 -28.92 -9.67
N PRO A 249 8.57 -30.05 -9.89
CA PRO A 249 7.60 -30.18 -10.97
C PRO A 249 6.51 -29.10 -10.91
N TYR A 250 5.99 -28.70 -12.06
CA TYR A 250 5.02 -27.61 -12.19
C TYR A 250 3.79 -27.80 -11.31
N SER A 251 3.23 -29.01 -11.29
CA SER A 251 2.05 -29.34 -10.47
C SER A 251 2.32 -29.15 -8.98
N LYS A 252 3.55 -29.46 -8.52
CA LYS A 252 3.96 -29.26 -7.13
C LYS A 252 4.15 -27.78 -6.81
N ALA A 253 4.75 -27.01 -7.71
CA ALA A 253 4.85 -25.55 -7.58
C ALA A 253 3.47 -24.89 -7.46
N LYS A 254 2.56 -25.22 -8.40
CA LYS A 254 1.16 -24.76 -8.42
C LYS A 254 0.44 -25.11 -7.11
N GLN A 255 0.50 -26.37 -6.69
CA GLN A 255 -0.11 -26.82 -5.45
C GLN A 255 0.47 -26.09 -4.22
N THR A 256 1.77 -25.81 -4.21
CA THR A 256 2.42 -25.14 -3.08
C THR A 256 1.95 -23.71 -2.94
N CYS A 257 1.87 -22.95 -4.05
CA CYS A 257 1.31 -21.60 -4.01
C CYS A 257 -0.16 -21.60 -3.57
N VAL A 258 -0.98 -22.53 -4.09
CA VAL A 258 -2.39 -22.66 -3.70
C VAL A 258 -2.56 -22.99 -2.22
N ASN A 259 -1.78 -23.93 -1.70
CA ASN A 259 -1.80 -24.28 -0.27
C ASN A 259 -1.37 -23.13 0.64
N GLN A 260 -0.62 -22.17 0.10
CA GLN A 260 -0.20 -20.94 0.79
C GLN A 260 -1.16 -19.76 0.56
N GLY A 261 -2.34 -20.00 -0.03
CA GLY A 261 -3.35 -18.98 -0.29
C GLY A 261 -3.06 -18.08 -1.50
N GLY A 262 -2.18 -18.53 -2.40
CA GLY A 262 -1.79 -17.82 -3.61
C GLY A 262 -1.93 -18.67 -4.87
N MET A 263 -1.19 -18.29 -5.90
CA MET A 263 -1.11 -18.98 -7.19
C MET A 263 0.29 -18.82 -7.78
N LEU A 264 0.62 -19.55 -8.84
CA LEU A 264 1.84 -19.23 -9.59
C LEU A 264 1.71 -17.86 -10.23
N ALA A 265 2.78 -17.08 -10.28
CA ALA A 265 2.70 -15.71 -10.76
C ALA A 265 2.28 -15.63 -12.24
N ALA A 266 1.25 -14.83 -12.52
CA ALA A 266 0.85 -14.49 -13.89
C ALA A 266 1.63 -13.26 -14.36
N ILE A 267 1.91 -13.10 -15.66
CA ILE A 267 2.66 -11.95 -16.20
C ILE A 267 1.88 -11.35 -17.37
N HIS A 268 1.42 -10.10 -17.22
CA HIS A 268 0.54 -9.42 -18.19
C HIS A 268 1.16 -8.18 -18.83
N ASP A 269 2.37 -7.82 -18.43
CA ASP A 269 3.11 -6.70 -19.01
C ASP A 269 4.61 -6.82 -18.73
N MET A 270 5.40 -6.00 -19.45
CA MET A 270 6.86 -5.99 -19.32
C MET A 270 7.34 -5.39 -17.99
N GLY A 271 6.56 -4.52 -17.35
CA GLY A 271 6.85 -4.02 -16.00
C GLY A 271 6.83 -5.15 -14.97
N LYS A 272 5.80 -6.00 -15.03
CA LYS A 272 5.69 -7.21 -14.20
C LYS A 272 6.78 -8.23 -14.52
N ALA A 273 7.14 -8.42 -15.79
CA ALA A 273 8.26 -9.28 -16.17
C ALA A 273 9.59 -8.80 -15.54
N ARG A 274 9.88 -7.49 -15.60
CA ARG A 274 11.09 -6.91 -14.97
C ARG A 274 11.08 -7.05 -13.45
N PHE A 275 9.94 -6.86 -12.80
CA PHE A 275 9.80 -7.12 -11.36
C PHE A 275 10.09 -8.59 -11.03
N MET A 276 9.56 -9.53 -11.83
CA MET A 276 9.85 -10.96 -11.68
C MET A 276 11.35 -11.26 -11.83
N GLN A 277 12.05 -10.60 -12.77
CA GLN A 277 13.51 -10.71 -12.91
C GLN A 277 14.25 -10.24 -11.65
N GLN A 278 13.80 -9.16 -10.99
CA GLN A 278 14.40 -8.72 -9.72
C GLN A 278 14.26 -9.79 -8.62
N LEU A 279 13.11 -10.45 -8.54
CA LEU A 279 12.89 -11.56 -7.61
C LEU A 279 13.74 -12.78 -7.94
N MET A 280 13.91 -13.09 -9.22
CA MET A 280 14.81 -14.15 -9.70
C MET A 280 16.25 -13.89 -9.30
N ASN A 281 16.74 -12.65 -9.49
CA ASN A 281 18.08 -12.25 -9.07
C ASN A 281 18.27 -12.37 -7.55
N LYS A 282 17.27 -11.93 -6.76
CA LYS A 282 17.25 -12.09 -5.30
C LYS A 282 17.32 -13.58 -4.89
N ALA A 283 16.64 -14.44 -5.63
CA ALA A 283 16.62 -15.89 -5.42
C ALA A 283 17.76 -16.65 -6.11
N ARG A 284 18.66 -15.94 -6.83
CA ARG A 284 19.80 -16.49 -7.58
C ARG A 284 19.38 -17.62 -8.54
N THR A 285 18.36 -17.36 -9.33
CA THR A 285 17.87 -18.30 -10.34
C THR A 285 17.70 -17.62 -11.68
N ASP A 286 17.97 -18.36 -12.75
CA ASP A 286 17.84 -17.90 -14.13
C ASP A 286 16.51 -18.32 -14.78
N TYR A 287 15.79 -19.27 -14.16
CA TYR A 287 14.56 -19.85 -14.71
C TYR A 287 13.51 -20.01 -13.63
N VAL A 288 12.28 -19.58 -13.90
CA VAL A 288 11.16 -19.78 -12.97
C VAL A 288 9.91 -20.24 -13.69
N TRP A 289 9.19 -21.19 -13.09
CA TRP A 289 7.82 -21.47 -13.50
C TRP A 289 6.96 -20.21 -13.37
N ILE A 290 6.18 -19.95 -14.42
CA ILE A 290 5.12 -18.94 -14.41
C ILE A 290 3.76 -19.63 -14.44
N GLY A 291 2.72 -18.94 -13.97
CA GLY A 291 1.37 -19.48 -13.89
C GLY A 291 0.67 -19.61 -15.25
N PHE A 292 1.34 -20.10 -16.29
CA PHE A 292 0.79 -20.30 -17.63
C PHE A 292 0.99 -21.75 -18.07
N ASP A 293 -0.12 -22.47 -18.25
CA ASP A 293 -0.11 -23.89 -18.63
C ASP A 293 -1.11 -24.21 -19.75
N LYS A 294 -0.78 -25.22 -20.55
CA LYS A 294 -1.61 -25.70 -21.64
C LYS A 294 -2.59 -26.75 -21.13
N THR A 295 -3.88 -26.43 -21.15
CA THR A 295 -4.95 -27.33 -20.73
C THR A 295 -5.21 -28.44 -21.76
N ASP A 296 -6.01 -29.44 -21.37
CA ASP A 296 -6.27 -30.64 -22.19
C ASP A 296 -7.00 -30.35 -23.51
N ASP A 297 -7.73 -29.24 -23.59
CA ASP A 297 -8.32 -28.69 -24.82
C ASP A 297 -7.30 -27.98 -25.73
N GLY A 298 -6.02 -28.02 -25.37
CA GLY A 298 -4.90 -27.48 -26.12
C GLY A 298 -4.69 -25.97 -25.98
N GLN A 299 -5.46 -25.29 -25.12
CA GLN A 299 -5.37 -23.84 -24.91
C GLN A 299 -4.41 -23.49 -23.76
N TRP A 300 -3.67 -22.39 -23.89
CA TRP A 300 -2.87 -21.86 -22.80
C TRP A 300 -3.72 -20.99 -21.87
N ARG A 301 -3.59 -21.17 -20.56
CA ARG A 301 -4.39 -20.44 -19.56
C ARG A 301 -3.53 -19.96 -18.40
N TRP A 302 -3.81 -18.73 -17.97
CA TRP A 302 -3.19 -18.18 -16.77
C TRP A 302 -3.85 -18.73 -15.50
N SER A 303 -3.05 -18.87 -14.46
CA SER A 303 -3.50 -19.33 -13.14
C SER A 303 -4.41 -18.34 -12.42
N ASP A 304 -4.36 -17.06 -12.80
CA ASP A 304 -5.29 -16.02 -12.35
C ASP A 304 -6.60 -15.98 -13.16
N GLN A 305 -6.75 -16.91 -14.11
CA GLN A 305 -7.92 -17.07 -14.98
C GLN A 305 -8.16 -15.88 -15.93
N SER A 306 -7.18 -14.97 -16.07
CA SER A 306 -7.29 -13.88 -17.00
C SER A 306 -7.35 -14.39 -18.44
N ARG A 307 -8.06 -13.64 -19.29
CA ARG A 307 -8.12 -13.86 -20.74
C ARG A 307 -7.19 -12.89 -21.49
N ASP A 308 -6.16 -12.39 -20.81
CA ASP A 308 -5.24 -11.42 -21.39
C ASP A 308 -4.53 -12.04 -22.61
N PHE A 309 -4.40 -11.24 -23.67
CA PHE A 309 -3.70 -11.61 -24.91
C PHE A 309 -2.19 -11.33 -24.83
N TYR A 310 -1.72 -10.70 -23.75
CA TYR A 310 -0.31 -10.45 -23.54
C TYR A 310 0.48 -11.76 -23.59
N THR A 311 1.55 -11.73 -24.36
CA THR A 311 2.48 -12.85 -24.45
C THR A 311 3.89 -12.36 -24.71
N ASN A 312 4.86 -13.07 -24.13
CA ASN A 312 6.28 -12.84 -24.37
C ASN A 312 7.01 -14.15 -24.72
N TRP A 313 6.36 -15.03 -25.47
CA TRP A 313 7.01 -16.24 -25.99
C TRP A 313 8.30 -15.91 -26.75
N GLY A 314 9.31 -16.75 -26.56
CA GLY A 314 10.54 -16.74 -27.33
C GLY A 314 10.31 -17.08 -28.80
N MET A 315 11.34 -16.88 -29.61
CA MET A 315 11.29 -17.25 -31.01
C MET A 315 10.96 -18.75 -31.14
N TYR A 316 9.97 -19.08 -31.97
CA TYR A 316 9.46 -20.44 -32.18
C TYR A 316 8.74 -21.10 -30.98
N GLU A 317 8.36 -20.32 -29.96
CA GLU A 317 7.55 -20.77 -28.83
C GLU A 317 6.11 -20.20 -28.90
N PRO A 318 5.11 -20.87 -28.29
CA PRO A 318 5.23 -22.21 -27.71
C PRO A 318 5.24 -23.25 -28.84
N LYS A 319 6.18 -24.20 -28.79
CA LYS A 319 6.19 -25.29 -29.78
C LYS A 319 4.89 -26.08 -29.73
N ARG A 320 4.38 -26.51 -30.90
CA ARG A 320 3.28 -27.49 -30.97
C ARG A 320 3.82 -28.83 -30.44
N SER A 321 3.68 -29.03 -29.14
CA SER A 321 4.11 -30.22 -28.42
C SER A 321 2.99 -30.70 -27.50
N ASP A 322 2.88 -32.01 -27.37
CA ASP A 322 2.00 -32.67 -26.39
C ASP A 322 2.72 -32.90 -25.05
N VAL A 323 4.03 -32.67 -24.99
CA VAL A 323 4.87 -32.84 -23.80
C VAL A 323 5.20 -31.50 -23.14
N ALA A 324 5.53 -30.48 -23.94
CA ALA A 324 5.86 -29.15 -23.43
C ALA A 324 4.58 -28.32 -23.15
N LYS A 325 3.96 -28.56 -22.00
CA LYS A 325 2.68 -27.96 -21.59
C LYS A 325 2.79 -26.90 -20.49
N CYS A 326 3.98 -26.66 -19.93
CA CYS A 326 4.18 -25.72 -18.83
C CYS A 326 5.17 -24.64 -19.20
N ALA A 327 4.82 -23.37 -18.95
CA ALA A 327 5.65 -22.22 -19.30
C ALA A 327 6.59 -21.83 -18.16
N PHE A 328 7.80 -21.42 -18.53
CA PHE A 328 8.73 -20.77 -17.62
C PHE A 328 9.24 -19.46 -18.24
N MET A 329 9.66 -18.53 -17.40
CA MET A 329 10.38 -17.32 -17.81
C MET A 329 11.88 -17.57 -17.77
N ASP A 330 12.58 -17.18 -18.83
CA ASP A 330 14.03 -17.27 -18.97
C ASP A 330 14.67 -15.89 -18.73
N GLY A 331 15.28 -15.73 -17.57
CA GLY A 331 15.97 -14.51 -17.15
C GLY A 331 17.29 -14.25 -17.87
N THR A 332 17.82 -15.23 -18.61
CA THR A 332 19.08 -15.10 -19.36
C THR A 332 18.88 -14.48 -20.74
N THR A 333 17.63 -14.48 -21.24
CA THR A 333 17.30 -13.94 -22.56
C THR A 333 17.12 -12.43 -22.54
N ASP A 334 17.47 -11.81 -23.66
CA ASP A 334 17.07 -10.43 -23.93
C ASP A 334 15.53 -10.32 -23.87
N ALA A 335 15.04 -9.33 -23.13
CA ALA A 335 13.61 -9.06 -22.94
C ALA A 335 12.80 -10.19 -22.27
N LEU A 336 13.41 -11.09 -21.46
CA LEU A 336 12.71 -11.96 -20.51
C LEU A 336 11.70 -12.94 -21.15
N LYS A 337 12.14 -13.62 -22.21
CA LYS A 337 11.30 -14.51 -23.01
C LYS A 337 10.81 -15.71 -22.24
N TRP A 338 9.68 -16.24 -22.70
CA TRP A 338 9.09 -17.46 -22.16
C TRP A 338 9.34 -18.63 -23.09
N ALA A 339 9.45 -19.83 -22.53
CA ALA A 339 9.47 -21.07 -23.30
C ALA A 339 8.61 -22.13 -22.60
N ALA A 340 8.18 -23.12 -23.37
CA ALA A 340 7.42 -24.24 -22.86
C ALA A 340 8.35 -25.45 -22.64
N THR A 341 8.15 -26.19 -21.55
CA THR A 341 8.87 -27.44 -21.31
C THR A 341 8.00 -28.49 -20.62
N ASN A 342 8.55 -29.70 -20.46
CA ASN A 342 7.88 -30.79 -19.78
C ASN A 342 7.57 -30.36 -18.34
N CYS A 343 6.29 -30.47 -17.93
CA CYS A 343 5.82 -30.10 -16.60
C CYS A 343 6.48 -30.89 -15.45
N GLN A 344 7.13 -32.02 -15.75
CA GLN A 344 7.90 -32.82 -14.78
C GLN A 344 9.32 -32.28 -14.54
N ALA A 345 9.78 -31.30 -15.32
CA ALA A 345 11.06 -30.64 -15.06
C ALA A 345 11.04 -29.99 -13.67
N GLY A 346 12.17 -30.03 -12.96
CA GLY A 346 12.32 -29.33 -11.69
C GLY A 346 12.80 -27.90 -11.92
N LEU A 347 11.91 -26.90 -11.80
CA LEU A 347 12.29 -25.49 -11.86
C LEU A 347 11.87 -24.74 -10.60
N PRO A 348 12.64 -23.72 -10.18
CA PRO A 348 12.22 -22.72 -9.21
C PRO A 348 10.92 -22.05 -9.66
N TYR A 349 10.25 -21.34 -8.76
CA TYR A 349 8.95 -20.73 -9.06
C TYR A 349 8.72 -19.48 -8.22
N ILE A 350 7.77 -18.65 -8.63
CA ILE A 350 7.35 -17.48 -7.87
C ILE A 350 5.85 -17.58 -7.63
N CYS A 351 5.44 -17.50 -6.37
CA CYS A 351 4.04 -17.42 -6.01
C CYS A 351 3.58 -15.96 -5.99
N GLN A 352 2.35 -15.72 -6.43
CA GLN A 352 1.61 -14.47 -6.34
C GLN A 352 0.47 -14.63 -5.32
N TYR A 353 0.23 -13.58 -4.54
CA TYR A 353 -0.77 -13.53 -3.47
C TYR A 353 -1.55 -12.23 -3.55
N THR A 354 -2.82 -12.28 -3.14
CA THR A 354 -3.65 -11.10 -2.92
C THR A 354 -3.09 -10.31 -1.73
N PRO A 355 -2.85 -8.99 -1.85
CA PRO A 355 -2.43 -8.15 -0.72
C PRO A 355 -3.46 -8.11 0.40
N CYS A 356 -3.00 -7.78 1.62
CA CYS A 356 -3.90 -7.19 2.61
C CYS A 356 -4.58 -5.98 2.00
N SER A 357 -5.88 -5.80 2.25
CA SER A 357 -6.59 -4.58 1.92
C SER A 357 -7.88 -4.49 2.73
N VAL A 358 -8.58 -3.38 2.62
CA VAL A 358 -9.94 -3.21 3.14
C VAL A 358 -10.88 -4.30 2.59
N GLY A 359 -10.70 -4.73 1.34
CA GLY A 359 -11.49 -5.78 0.69
C GLY A 359 -10.95 -7.20 0.84
N ASN A 360 -9.71 -7.37 1.32
CA ASN A 360 -9.11 -8.67 1.57
C ASN A 360 -8.42 -8.68 2.94
N LYS A 361 -9.17 -9.10 3.95
CA LYS A 361 -8.70 -9.22 5.33
C LYS A 361 -8.06 -10.57 5.64
N ASN A 362 -8.12 -11.54 4.72
CA ASN A 362 -7.46 -12.83 4.86
C ASN A 362 -6.00 -12.74 4.40
N CYS A 363 -5.23 -12.07 5.25
CA CYS A 363 -3.80 -11.86 5.19
C CYS A 363 -3.29 -11.70 6.65
#